data_AF-A0A954PSG8-F1
#
_entry.id   AF-A0A954PSG8-F1
#
_cell.length_a   1.000
_cell.length_b   1.000
_cell.length_c   1.000
_cell.angle_alpha   90.00
_cell.angle_beta   90.00
_cell.angle_gamma   90.00
#
_symmetry.space_group_name_H-M   'P 1'
#
loop_
_entity.id
_entity.type
_entity.pdbx_description
1 polymer ?
#
loop_
_entity_poly.entity_id
_entity_poly.type
_entity_poly.pdbx_seq_one_letter_code
_entity_poly.pdbx_strand_id
1 'polypeptide(L)'
;QRTAIRTGDPCGIVIQGTTTRATGWSIVRKVPGSSQVVVESHLFASDVIVSATGNEMWFDFEGTGSELFQVRLEGTNRAYQIEVVPLSQMIHTEEVAK
;
A
#
# COMPACT_ATOMS: atom_id res chain seq x y z
N GLN A 1 4.50 6.51 0.24
CA GLN A 1 4.94 7.63 1.09
C GLN A 1 6.20 8.35 0.59
N ARG A 2 7.42 7.80 0.73
CA ARG A 2 8.68 8.52 0.42
C ARG A 2 8.74 9.15 -0.98
N THR A 3 8.23 8.43 -1.98
CA THR A 3 8.19 8.94 -3.36
C THR A 3 7.35 10.21 -3.49
N ALA A 4 6.24 10.32 -2.76
CA ALA A 4 5.38 11.50 -2.78
C ALA A 4 6.11 12.71 -2.18
N ILE A 5 6.73 12.53 -1.01
CA ILE A 5 7.53 13.58 -0.35
C ILE A 5 8.67 14.07 -1.25
N ARG A 6 9.39 13.14 -1.88
CA ARG A 6 10.56 13.49 -2.71
C ARG A 6 10.18 14.23 -3.99
N THR A 7 9.04 13.88 -4.59
CA THR A 7 8.65 14.42 -5.91
C THR A 7 7.72 15.62 -5.82
N GLY A 8 7.01 15.78 -4.70
CA GLY A 8 5.91 16.75 -4.57
C GLY A 8 4.61 16.28 -5.23
N ASP A 9 4.62 15.14 -5.92
CA ASP A 9 3.45 14.58 -6.60
C ASP A 9 2.74 13.54 -5.73
N PRO A 10 1.39 13.46 -5.76
CA PRO A 10 0.68 12.36 -5.10
C PRO A 10 1.13 10.99 -5.63
N CYS A 11 1.54 10.12 -4.71
CA CYS A 11 1.91 8.75 -5.03
C CYS A 11 1.07 7.76 -4.23
N GLY A 12 0.72 6.63 -4.82
CA GLY A 12 -0.11 5.62 -4.21
C GLY A 12 0.48 4.23 -4.29
N ILE A 13 -0.18 3.32 -3.59
CA ILE A 13 -0.02 1.88 -3.75
C ILE A 13 -1.31 1.37 -4.41
N VAL A 14 -1.17 0.57 -5.46
CA VAL A 14 -2.28 -0.18 -6.07
C VAL A 14 -2.04 -1.66 -5.86
N ILE A 15 -3.00 -2.33 -5.25
CA ILE A 15 -3.02 -3.77 -5.02
C ILE A 15 -3.52 -4.47 -6.28
N GLN A 16 -2.83 -5.54 -6.67
CA GLN A 16 -3.20 -6.40 -7.79
C GLN A 16 -3.93 -7.63 -7.27
N GLY A 17 -4.94 -8.09 -8.00
CA GLY A 17 -5.81 -9.19 -7.59
C GLY A 17 -7.06 -8.70 -6.85
N THR A 18 -7.59 -9.51 -5.94
CA THR A 18 -8.73 -9.10 -5.10
C THR A 18 -8.24 -8.60 -3.75
N THR A 19 -9.03 -7.76 -3.09
CA THR A 19 -8.73 -7.28 -1.72
C THR A 19 -8.61 -8.41 -0.70
N THR A 20 -9.19 -9.58 -0.94
CA THR A 20 -9.07 -10.75 -0.06
C THR A 20 -7.93 -11.69 -0.44
N ARG A 21 -7.35 -11.53 -1.63
CA ARG A 21 -6.30 -12.39 -2.17
C ARG A 21 -5.45 -11.64 -3.18
N ALA A 22 -4.69 -10.68 -2.66
CA ALA A 22 -3.79 -9.89 -3.46
C ALA A 22 -2.60 -10.73 -3.95
N THR A 23 -2.19 -10.50 -5.19
CA THR A 23 -1.09 -11.23 -5.84
C THR A 23 0.16 -10.36 -6.03
N GLY A 24 -0.01 -9.04 -5.95
CA GLY A 24 1.08 -8.09 -6.04
C GLY A 24 0.63 -6.70 -5.66
N TRP A 25 1.56 -5.76 -5.74
CA TRP A 25 1.30 -4.35 -5.51
C TRP A 25 2.21 -3.50 -6.40
N SER A 26 1.80 -2.27 -6.66
CA SER A 26 2.56 -1.32 -7.47
C SER A 26 2.58 0.05 -6.83
N ILE A 27 3.71 0.74 -6.93
CA ILE A 27 3.81 2.16 -6.64
C ILE A 27 3.35 2.91 -7.87
N VAL A 28 2.35 3.76 -7.73
CA VAL A 28 1.84 4.62 -8.79
C VAL A 28 2.05 6.08 -8.43
N ARG A 29 2.19 6.95 -9.42
CA ARG A 29 2.29 8.40 -9.25
C ARG A 29 1.29 9.09 -10.16
N LYS A 30 0.56 10.07 -9.63
CA LYS A 30 -0.25 10.98 -10.44
C LYS A 30 0.67 12.06 -11.01
N VAL A 31 0.77 12.12 -12.34
CA VAL A 31 1.53 13.17 -13.04
C VAL A 31 0.52 14.14 -13.66
N PRO A 32 0.67 15.46 -13.47
CA PRO A 32 -0.24 16.46 -14.05
C PRO A 32 -0.45 16.24 -15.55
N GLY A 33 -1.71 16.22 -16.00
CA GLY A 33 -2.06 16.00 -17.40
C GLY A 33 -2.06 14.54 -17.88
N SER A 34 -1.80 13.57 -16.99
CA SER A 34 -1.91 12.14 -17.27
C SER A 34 -2.82 11.45 -16.23
N SER A 35 -3.24 10.22 -16.53
CA SER A 35 -4.05 9.43 -15.61
C SER A 35 -3.23 9.00 -14.39
N GLN A 36 -2.25 8.11 -14.56
CA GLN A 36 -1.30 7.62 -13.55
C GLN A 36 -0.10 6.97 -14.25
N VAL A 37 1.08 6.98 -13.62
CA VAL A 37 2.26 6.25 -14.11
C VAL A 37 2.70 5.23 -13.05
N VAL A 38 2.92 3.99 -13.46
CA VAL A 38 3.52 2.97 -12.61
C VAL A 38 5.00 3.28 -12.44
N VAL A 39 5.44 3.46 -11.20
CA VAL A 39 6.83 3.70 -10.82
C VAL A 39 7.56 2.38 -10.61
N GLU A 40 6.90 1.43 -9.93
CA GLU A 40 7.48 0.14 -9.55
C GLU A 40 6.37 -0.89 -9.30
N SER A 41 6.66 -2.17 -9.53
CA SER A 41 5.72 -3.27 -9.32
C SER A 41 6.42 -4.44 -8.62
N HIS A 42 5.69 -5.09 -7.72
CA HIS A 42 6.16 -6.21 -6.93
C HIS A 42 5.09 -7.29 -6.86
N LEU A 43 5.52 -8.56 -6.86
CA LEU A 43 4.66 -9.69 -6.59
C LEU A 43 4.78 -10.10 -5.12
N PHE A 44 3.68 -10.54 -4.52
CA PHE A 44 3.74 -11.21 -3.23
C PHE A 44 4.30 -12.63 -3.40
N ALA A 45 4.95 -13.13 -2.36
CA ALA A 45 5.39 -14.52 -2.34
C ALA A 45 4.18 -15.46 -2.40
N SER A 46 4.30 -16.56 -3.14
CA SER A 46 3.18 -17.48 -3.40
C SER A 46 2.65 -18.21 -2.16
N ASP A 47 3.44 -18.27 -1.10
CA ASP A 47 3.12 -18.89 0.18
C ASP A 47 2.55 -17.90 1.22
N VAL A 48 2.32 -16.65 0.83
CA VAL A 48 1.72 -15.61 1.67
C VAL A 48 0.34 -15.24 1.12
N ILE A 49 -0.67 -15.32 1.99
CA ILE A 49 -2.00 -14.79 1.70
C ILE A 49 -2.00 -13.32 2.11
N VAL A 50 -2.32 -12.44 1.17
CA VAL A 50 -2.40 -11.00 1.44
C VAL A 50 -3.83 -10.53 1.23
N SER A 51 -4.36 -9.83 2.22
CA SER A 51 -5.63 -9.11 2.13
C SER A 51 -5.43 -7.63 2.49
N ALA A 52 -6.31 -6.78 1.98
CA ALA A 52 -6.29 -5.34 2.19
C ALA A 52 -7.71 -4.80 2.34
N THR A 53 -7.87 -3.67 3.03
CA THR A 53 -9.17 -3.00 3.17
C THR A 53 -9.64 -2.33 1.87
N GLY A 54 -8.74 -2.08 0.93
CA GLY A 54 -9.02 -1.51 -0.38
C GLY A 54 -8.00 -1.93 -1.45
N ASN A 55 -8.26 -1.56 -2.71
CA ASN A 55 -7.37 -1.85 -3.82
C ASN A 55 -6.33 -0.75 -4.06
N GLU A 56 -6.52 0.43 -3.51
CA GLU A 56 -5.56 1.52 -3.63
C GLU A 56 -5.49 2.35 -2.35
N MET A 57 -4.37 3.04 -2.20
CA MET A 57 -4.12 3.99 -1.13
C MET A 57 -3.20 5.09 -1.64
N TRP A 58 -3.50 6.35 -1.31
CA TRP A 58 -2.76 7.51 -1.78
C TRP A 58 -2.03 8.23 -0.66
N PHE A 59 -0.87 8.77 -0.99
CA PHE A 59 -0.09 9.67 -0.16
C PHE A 59 0.08 11.01 -0.89
N ASP A 60 -0.10 12.10 -0.16
CA ASP A 60 0.17 13.45 -0.66
C ASP A 60 1.66 13.82 -0.55
N PHE A 61 2.00 15.06 -0.92
CA PHE A 61 3.37 15.57 -0.89
C PHE A 61 3.94 15.70 0.53
N GLU A 62 3.10 15.71 1.57
CA GLU A 62 3.54 15.68 2.96
C GLU A 62 3.77 14.24 3.45
N GLY A 63 3.44 13.25 2.61
CA GLY A 63 3.52 11.84 2.96
C GLY A 63 2.38 11.39 3.87
N THR A 64 1.28 12.14 3.91
CA THR A 64 0.09 11.81 4.66
C THR A 64 -0.78 10.86 3.85
N GLY A 65 -1.28 9.82 4.50
CA GLY A 65 -2.23 8.89 3.89
C GLY A 65 -3.62 9.51 3.72
N SER A 66 -4.27 9.28 2.58
CA SER A 66 -5.62 9.80 2.28
C SER A 66 -6.72 9.22 3.15
N GLU A 67 -6.57 7.97 3.59
CA GLU A 67 -7.55 7.24 4.39
C GLU A 67 -6.88 6.13 5.23
N LEU A 68 -7.67 5.48 6.10
CA LEU A 68 -7.21 4.29 6.80
C LEU A 68 -7.03 3.16 5.79
N PHE A 69 -5.83 2.60 5.74
CA PHE A 69 -5.53 1.47 4.86
C PHE A 69 -4.82 0.38 5.63
N GLN A 70 -5.43 -0.81 5.68
CA GLN A 70 -4.86 -1.96 6.37
C GLN A 70 -4.54 -3.07 5.37
N VAL A 71 -3.38 -3.70 5.55
CA VAL A 71 -2.95 -4.88 4.80
C VAL A 71 -2.60 -5.96 5.81
N ARG A 72 -3.24 -7.13 5.70
CA ARG A 72 -2.90 -8.32 6.47
C ARG A 72 -2.10 -9.27 5.59
N LEU A 73 -0.97 -9.74 6.10
CA LEU A 73 -0.11 -10.73 5.45
C LEU A 73 -0.06 -11.97 6.31
N GLU A 74 -0.54 -13.10 5.80
CA GLU A 74 -0.57 -14.37 6.50
C GLU A 74 0.35 -15.37 5.80
N GLY A 75 1.47 -15.68 6.43
CA GLY A 75 2.35 -16.76 6.02
C GLY A 75 2.05 -18.07 6.76
N THR A 76 2.91 -19.08 6.55
CA THR A 76 2.76 -20.40 7.19
C THR A 76 2.72 -20.30 8.71
N ASN A 77 3.63 -19.55 9.32
CA ASN A 77 3.82 -19.52 10.78
C ASN A 77 3.52 -18.18 11.45
N ARG A 78 3.38 -17.10 10.68
CA ARG A 78 3.31 -15.72 11.18
C ARG A 78 2.28 -14.94 10.40
N ALA A 79 1.64 -13.99 11.07
CA ALA A 79 0.75 -13.03 10.45
C ALA A 79 1.18 -11.62 10.83
N TYR A 80 1.08 -10.69 9.89
CA TYR A 80 1.40 -9.28 10.11
C TYR A 80 0.24 -8.41 9.67
N GLN A 81 0.07 -7.30 10.37
CA GLN A 81 -0.81 -6.22 9.96
C GLN A 81 0.02 -4.96 9.73
N ILE A 82 -0.19 -4.34 8.57
CA ILE A 82 0.33 -3.03 8.21
C ILE A 82 -0.86 -2.07 8.20
N GLU A 83 -0.71 -0.93 8.86
CA GLU A 83 -1.77 0.08 8.93
C GLU A 83 -1.22 1.46 8.59
N VAL A 84 -1.85 2.12 7.62
CA VAL A 84 -1.63 3.54 7.35
C VAL A 84 -2.66 4.35 8.12
N VAL A 85 -2.21 5.20 9.04
CA VAL A 85 -3.09 6.01 9.87
C VAL A 85 -3.39 7.33 9.13
N PRO A 86 -4.66 7.65 8.85
CA PRO A 86 -5.03 8.83 8.05
C PRO A 86 -4.65 10.12 8.77
N LEU A 87 -4.42 11.18 7.98
CA LEU A 87 -4.03 12.51 8.49
C LEU A 87 -2.76 12.48 9.36
N SER A 88 -1.99 11.41 9.24
CA SER A 88 -0.69 11.23 9.86
C SER A 88 0.29 10.74 8.81
N GLN A 89 1.58 10.88 9.12
CA GLN A 89 2.66 10.28 8.35
C GLN A 89 3.00 8.87 8.87
N MET A 90 2.16 8.28 9.72
CA MET A 90 2.46 7.03 10.40
C MET A 90 1.99 5.83 9.59
N ILE A 91 2.90 4.86 9.49
CA ILE A 91 2.64 3.52 8.99
C ILE A 91 3.06 2.56 10.11
N HIS A 92 2.10 1.86 10.70
CA HIS A 92 2.35 0.87 11.72
C HIS A 92 2.54 -0.49 11.08
N THR A 93 3.39 -1.31 11.70
CA THR A 93 3.58 -2.71 11.31
C THR A 93 3.74 -3.52 12.57
N GLU A 94 2.87 -4.51 12.73
CA GLU A 94 2.88 -5.39 13.90
C GLU A 94 2.67 -6.84 13.50
N GLU A 95 3.22 -7.74 14.30
CA GLU A 95 2.89 -9.16 14.23
C GLU A 95 1.58 -9.38 14.99
N VAL A 96 0.63 -10.07 14.36
CA VAL A 96 -0.69 -10.35 14.91
C VAL A 96 -0.89 -11.84 15.08
N ALA A 97 -1.86 -12.21 15.93
CA ALA A 97 -2.31 -13.59 15.98
C ALA A 97 -2.82 -14.02 14.59
N LYS A 98 -2.53 -15.26 14.22
CA LYS A 98 -3.00 -15.86 12.97
C LYS A 98 -4.49 -16.17 13.07
#